data_AF-A0A925P1I1-F1
#
_entry.id   AF-A0A925P1I1-F1
#
_cell.length_a   1.000
_cell.length_b   1.000
_cell.length_c   1.000
_cell.angle_alpha   90.00
_cell.angle_beta   90.00
_cell.angle_gamma   90.00
#
_symmetry.space_group_name_H-M   'P 1'
#
loop_
_entity.id
_entity.type
_entity.pdbx_description
1 polymer ?
#
loop_
_entity_poly.entity_id
_entity_poly.type
_entity_poly.pdbx_seq_one_letter_code
_entity_poly.pdbx_strand_id
1 'polypeptide(L)'
;MNRLSKTMVALASMLGVAQSALAADLISIYREAQVQDATYAGAKAQYIGAQERLPQARALLLPSVNFGAGVNYNIVDTDYR
;
A
#
# COMPACT_ATOMS: atom_id res chain seq x y z
N MET A 1 -43.36 -36.05 -19.87
CA MET A 1 -43.29 -35.52 -18.48
C MET A 1 -41.91 -35.03 -18.03
N ASN A 2 -40.78 -35.55 -18.52
CA ASN A 2 -39.46 -35.35 -17.87
C ASN A 2 -38.81 -33.96 -18.03
N ARG A 3 -39.36 -33.06 -18.85
CA ARG A 3 -38.81 -31.70 -19.02
C ARG A 3 -39.27 -30.76 -17.91
N LEU A 4 -40.53 -30.90 -17.48
CA LEU A 4 -41.14 -30.08 -16.43
C LEU A 4 -40.58 -30.40 -15.03
N SER A 5 -40.27 -31.68 -14.76
CA SER A 5 -39.64 -32.09 -13.50
C SER A 5 -38.21 -31.56 -13.39
N LYS A 6 -37.45 -31.54 -14.50
CA LYS A 6 -36.08 -31.03 -14.54
C LYS A 6 -36.02 -29.51 -14.31
N THR A 7 -36.97 -28.76 -14.85
CA THR A 7 -37.06 -27.31 -14.61
C THR A 7 -37.48 -26.99 -13.18
N MET A 8 -38.38 -27.77 -12.57
CA MET A 8 -38.73 -27.58 -11.16
C MET A 8 -37.57 -27.89 -10.21
N VAL A 9 -36.79 -28.95 -10.47
CA VAL A 9 -35.61 -29.28 -9.67
C VAL A 9 -34.54 -28.20 -9.80
N ALA A 10 -34.29 -27.69 -11.01
CA ALA A 10 -33.35 -26.59 -11.23
C ALA A 10 -33.76 -25.31 -10.48
N LEU A 11 -35.04 -24.97 -10.50
CA LEU A 11 -35.58 -23.79 -9.80
C LEU A 11 -35.52 -23.98 -8.27
N ALA A 12 -35.83 -25.17 -7.77
CA ALA A 12 -35.71 -25.52 -6.35
C ALA A 12 -34.25 -25.47 -5.87
N SER A 13 -33.29 -25.91 -6.69
CA SER A 13 -31.87 -25.78 -6.35
C SER A 13 -31.38 -24.33 -6.34
N MET A 14 -31.94 -23.44 -7.16
CA MET A 14 -31.62 -22.01 -7.11
C MET A 14 -32.21 -21.32 -5.87
N LEU A 15 -33.43 -21.71 -5.47
CA LEU A 15 -34.08 -21.20 -4.25
C LEU A 15 -33.41 -21.70 -2.96
N GLY A 16 -32.86 -22.92 -2.96
CA GLY A 16 -32.11 -23.48 -1.83
C GLY A 16 -30.75 -22.81 -1.56
N VAL A 17 -30.25 -22.00 -2.50
CA VAL A 17 -29.00 -21.22 -2.36
C VAL A 17 -29.29 -19.76 -1.98
N ALA A 18 -30.53 -19.43 -1.61
CA ALA A 18 -30.85 -18.14 -0.99
C ALA A 18 -30.20 -18.09 0.40
N GLN A 19 -28.92 -17.69 0.44
CA GLN A 19 -28.19 -17.48 1.68
C GLN A 19 -28.90 -16.40 2.49
N SER A 20 -29.13 -16.68 3.77
CA SER A 20 -29.61 -15.72 4.75
C SER A 20 -28.70 -14.49 4.69
N ALA A 21 -29.23 -13.34 4.27
CA ALA A 21 -28.50 -12.08 4.34
C ALA A 21 -28.30 -11.74 5.82
N LEU A 22 -27.15 -12.13 6.38
CA LEU A 22 -26.75 -11.72 7.73
C LEU A 22 -26.51 -10.21 7.67
N ALA A 23 -27.31 -9.43 8.41
CA ALA A 23 -27.12 -8.00 8.52
C ALA A 23 -25.69 -7.75 9.05
N ALA A 24 -24.86 -7.11 8.22
CA ALA A 24 -23.51 -6.79 8.60
C ALA A 24 -23.52 -5.74 9.73
N ASP A 25 -22.72 -5.98 10.78
CA ASP A 25 -22.56 -5.06 11.89
C ASP A 25 -22.00 -3.71 11.38
N LEU A 26 -22.64 -2.60 11.77
CA LEU A 26 -22.26 -1.27 11.33
C LEU A 26 -20.81 -0.94 11.72
N ILE A 27 -20.33 -1.44 12.86
CA ILE A 27 -18.92 -1.28 13.25
C ILE A 27 -18.01 -2.11 12.36
N SER A 28 -18.43 -3.30 11.93
CA SER A 28 -17.69 -4.10 10.96
C SER A 28 -17.55 -3.37 9.62
N ILE A 29 -18.65 -2.87 9.07
CA ILE A 29 -18.64 -2.07 7.83
C ILE A 29 -17.77 -0.83 7.98
N TYR A 30 -17.84 -0.14 9.12
CA TYR A 30 -17.02 1.05 9.37
C TYR A 30 -15.52 0.72 9.38
N ARG A 31 -15.11 -0.35 10.06
CA ARG A 31 -13.70 -0.78 10.05
C ARG A 31 -13.24 -1.17 8.65
N GLU A 32 -14.08 -1.89 7.91
CA GLU A 32 -13.77 -2.33 6.56
C GLU A 32 -13.66 -1.13 5.60
N ALA A 33 -14.56 -0.15 5.72
CA ALA A 33 -14.48 1.11 4.99
C ALA A 33 -13.23 1.93 5.38
N GLN A 34 -12.84 1.96 6.65
CA GLN A 34 -11.64 2.67 7.11
C GLN A 34 -10.35 2.06 6.52
N VAL A 35 -10.31 0.74 6.35
CA VAL A 35 -9.18 0.04 5.71
C VAL A 35 -9.13 0.31 4.21
N GLN A 36 -10.31 0.41 3.56
CA GLN A 36 -10.41 0.66 2.12
C GLN A 36 -10.37 2.14 1.72
N ASP A 37 -10.46 3.07 2.67
CA ASP A 37 -10.45 4.50 2.38
C ASP A 37 -9.05 4.98 1.95
N ALA A 38 -8.88 5.11 0.63
CA ALA A 38 -7.66 5.60 0.02
C ALA A 38 -7.30 7.04 0.42
N THR A 39 -8.29 7.88 0.74
CA THR A 39 -8.08 9.27 1.17
C THR A 39 -7.48 9.29 2.57
N TYR A 40 -8.06 8.52 3.49
CA TYR A 40 -7.53 8.36 4.84
C TYR A 40 -6.13 7.73 4.83
N ALA A 41 -5.93 6.67 4.05
CA ALA A 41 -4.63 6.03 3.89
C ALA A 41 -3.57 7.01 3.33
N GLY A 42 -3.95 7.82 2.33
CA GLY A 42 -3.10 8.88 1.78
C GLY A 42 -2.74 9.94 2.81
N ALA A 43 -3.70 10.45 3.57
CA ALA A 43 -3.47 11.41 4.63
C ALA A 43 -2.57 10.85 5.74
N LYS A 44 -2.76 9.58 6.13
CA LYS A 44 -1.92 8.89 7.11
C LYS A 44 -0.48 8.73 6.61
N ALA A 45 -0.28 8.36 5.35
CA ALA A 45 1.05 8.26 4.76
C ALA A 45 1.75 9.63 4.72
N GLN A 46 1.02 10.69 4.35
CA GLN A 46 1.53 12.06 4.40
C GLN A 46 1.92 12.50 5.81
N TYR A 47 1.10 12.15 6.83
CA TYR A 47 1.39 12.44 8.23
C TYR A 47 2.69 11.77 8.69
N ILE A 48 2.86 10.47 8.39
CA ILE A 48 4.07 9.72 8.72
C ILE A 48 5.30 10.35 8.01
N GLY A 49 5.19 10.65 6.72
CA GLY A 49 6.27 11.32 5.98
C GLY A 49 6.58 12.72 6.50
N ALA A 50 5.57 13.44 7.01
CA ALA A 50 5.75 14.75 7.62
C ALA A 50 6.49 14.69 8.96
N GLN A 51 6.32 13.61 9.72
CA GLN A 51 7.01 13.42 10.99
C GLN A 51 8.52 13.38 10.82
N GLU A 52 9.00 12.77 9.73
CA GLU A 52 10.44 12.67 9.40
C GLU A 52 11.05 13.98 8.89
N ARG A 53 10.24 14.95 8.45
CA ARG A 53 10.75 16.26 8.01
C ARG A 53 11.43 17.04 9.14
N LEU A 54 10.93 16.91 10.37
CA LEU A 54 11.49 17.60 11.54
C LEU A 54 12.92 17.12 11.89
N PRO A 55 13.18 15.82 12.09
CA PRO A 55 14.54 15.34 12.35
C PRO A 55 15.48 15.58 11.17
N GLN A 56 15.03 15.47 9.92
CA GLN A 56 15.83 15.80 8.74
C GLN A 56 16.25 17.27 8.71
N ALA A 57 15.30 18.19 8.96
CA ALA A 57 15.60 19.61 9.02
C ALA A 57 16.58 19.95 10.16
N ARG A 58 16.46 19.27 11.32
CA ARG A 58 17.41 19.42 12.42
C ARG A 58 18.80 18.89 12.08
N ALA A 59 18.89 17.76 11.37
CA ALA A 59 20.17 17.19 10.95
C ALA A 59 20.99 18.17 10.08
N LEU A 60 20.31 18.98 9.25
CA LEU A 60 20.96 20.02 8.44
C LEU A 60 21.55 21.18 9.26
N LEU A 61 21.13 21.37 10.51
CA LEU A 61 21.69 22.39 11.41
C LEU A 61 22.86 21.87 12.25
N LEU A 62 23.12 20.56 12.22
CA LEU A 62 24.17 19.92 12.99
C LEU A 62 25.42 19.71 12.12
N PRO A 63 26.63 19.67 12.72
CA PRO A 63 27.84 19.32 11.99
C PRO A 63 27.73 17.91 11.36
N SER A 64 28.06 17.79 10.09
CA SER A 64 28.12 16.51 9.39
C SER A 64 29.47 15.83 9.64
N VAL A 65 29.44 14.53 9.95
CA VAL A 65 30.64 13.69 10.03
C VAL A 65 30.57 12.70 8.89
N ASN A 66 31.59 12.72 8.01
CA ASN A 66 31.67 11.85 6.84
C ASN A 66 33.05 11.17 6.82
N PHE A 67 33.09 9.95 6.29
CA PHE A 67 34.34 9.22 6.05
C PHE A 67 34.51 9.04 4.54
N GLY A 68 35.69 9.36 4.03
CA GLY A 68 36.04 9.17 2.63
C GLY A 68 37.47 8.64 2.52
N ALA A 69 37.66 7.64 1.65
CA ALA A 69 38.96 7.13 1.26
C ALA A 69 39.03 7.11 -0.27
N GLY A 70 40.12 7.60 -0.84
CA GLY A 70 40.30 7.68 -2.29
C GLY A 70 41.77 7.53 -2.65
N VAL A 71 42.03 6.83 -3.76
CA VAL A 71 43.36 6.67 -4.34
C VAL A 71 43.29 7.14 -5.78
N ASN A 72 44.14 8.08 -6.16
CA ASN A 72 44.21 8.59 -7.53
C ASN A 72 45.64 8.42 -8.05
N TYR A 73 45.77 7.85 -9.24
CA TYR A 73 47.05 7.70 -9.93
C TYR A 73 46.91 8.31 -11.33
N ASN A 74 47.74 9.31 -11.61
CA ASN A 74 47.72 10.04 -12.85
C ASN A 74 49.13 9.99 -13.47
N ILE A 75 49.22 9.54 -14.73
CA ILE A 75 50.45 9.61 -15.52
C ILE A 75 50.24 10.70 -16.57
N VAL A 76 51.03 11.77 -16.49
CA VAL A 76 51.08 12.82 -17.51
C VAL A 76 52.41 12.70 -18.22
N ASP A 77 52.37 12.26 -19.47
CA ASP A 77 53.55 12.27 -20.33
C ASP A 77 53.61 13.63 -21.03
N THR A 78 54.72 14.35 -20.83
CA THR A 78 54.92 15.66 -21.48
C THR A 78 56.05 15.50 -22.48
N ASP A 79 55.71 15.06 -23.68
CA ASP A 79 56.66 14.96 -24.78
C ASP A 79 56.89 16.38 -25.35
N TYR A 80 58.00 17.00 -24.95
CA TYR A 80 58.43 18.30 -25.46
C TYR A 80 59.22 18.06 -26.75
N ARG A 81 58.65 18.46 -27.89
CA ARG A 81 59.32 18.48 -29.21
C ARG A 81 59.80 19.87 -29.57
#